data_AF-A2CDK6-F1
#
_entry.id   AF-A2CDK6-F1
#
_cell.length_a   1.000
_cell.length_b   1.000
_cell.length_c   1.000
_cell.angle_alpha   90.00
_cell.angle_beta   90.00
_cell.angle_gamma   90.00
#
_symmetry.space_group_name_H-M   'P 1'
#
loop_
_entity.id
_entity.type
_entity.pdbx_description
1 polymer ?
#
loop_
_entity_poly.entity_id
_entity_poly.type
_entity_poly.pdbx_seq_one_letter_code
_entity_poly.pdbx_strand_id
1 'polypeptide(L)'
;MKNISLSSLLLSFAFTGLVSPSVYAESSNPAKGLVLDIPALRKVIGDPPEIGSKSLQRDLDILFWLQKSRNPSGVRNAWTYLDKVMTVFEPALGSDFSKTAPKIKKKLPQFIKLVNNVKDTFKKEIGRDRPFVAYSTITPCLPLEHNKSYPSGHASWYTTASYLLADLFPQRREPLLLTGRQGVYARPFCGLHYPSDVEAGHRLGKAAAQQIIRSPQWAKFKSSVQQEVKRALNPPPAGLPLINY
;
A
#
# COMPACT_ATOMS: atom_id res chain seq x y z
N MET A 1 61.28 39.61 55.41
CA MET A 1 60.26 38.92 56.22
C MET A 1 58.87 39.43 55.82
N LYS A 2 58.01 38.50 55.38
CA LYS A 2 56.54 38.54 55.20
C LYS A 2 55.93 39.56 54.21
N ASN A 3 55.45 38.97 53.11
CA ASN A 3 54.67 39.53 52.02
C ASN A 3 53.24 39.88 52.43
N ILE A 4 52.71 40.95 51.83
CA ILE A 4 51.31 41.39 51.87
C ILE A 4 50.52 40.55 50.85
N SER A 5 49.46 39.88 51.32
CA SER A 5 48.57 39.06 50.50
C SER A 5 47.49 39.92 49.85
N LEU A 6 47.42 39.94 48.52
CA LEU A 6 46.28 40.46 47.76
C LEU A 6 45.11 39.46 47.83
N SER A 7 43.93 39.96 48.17
CA SER A 7 42.66 39.22 48.10
C SER A 7 42.10 39.29 46.67
N SER A 8 42.02 38.15 45.99
CA SER A 8 41.38 38.01 44.68
C SER A 8 39.93 37.55 44.86
N LEU A 9 38.98 38.41 44.48
CA LEU A 9 37.55 38.11 44.44
C LEU A 9 37.26 37.24 43.19
N LEU A 10 36.92 35.96 43.38
CA LEU A 10 36.46 35.08 42.30
C LEU A 10 34.95 35.25 42.11
N LEU A 11 34.56 35.89 41.00
CA LEU A 11 33.17 35.94 40.54
C LEU A 11 32.84 34.61 39.84
N SER A 12 32.06 33.75 40.48
CA SER A 12 31.56 32.52 39.87
C SER A 12 30.35 32.83 38.97
N PHE A 13 30.54 32.84 37.66
CA PHE A 13 29.44 32.81 36.69
C PHE A 13 28.83 31.40 36.66
N ALA A 14 27.68 31.22 37.30
CA ALA A 14 26.86 30.03 37.15
C ALA A 14 26.18 30.04 35.78
N PHE A 15 26.80 29.35 34.81
CA PHE A 15 26.18 29.10 33.50
C PHE A 15 25.06 28.07 33.70
N THR A 16 23.82 28.55 33.87
CA THR A 16 22.63 27.70 33.87
C THR A 16 22.37 27.25 32.44
N GLY A 17 22.96 26.12 32.07
CA GLY A 17 22.68 25.44 30.81
C GLY A 17 21.20 25.04 30.76
N LEU A 18 20.39 25.82 30.06
CA LEU A 18 19.08 25.41 29.59
C LEU A 18 19.29 24.25 28.61
N VAL A 19 19.15 23.03 29.13
CA VAL A 19 19.06 21.81 28.31
C VAL A 19 17.77 21.95 27.49
N SER A 20 17.92 22.40 26.25
CA SER A 20 16.83 22.32 25.27
C SER A 20 16.45 20.84 25.17
N PRO A 21 15.17 20.46 25.39
CA PRO A 21 14.76 19.09 25.16
C PRO A 21 15.05 18.81 23.68
N SER A 22 15.99 17.90 23.45
CA SER A 22 16.31 17.38 22.14
C SER A 22 15.02 16.86 21.53
N VAL A 23 14.55 17.57 20.50
CA VAL A 23 13.49 17.11 19.61
C VAL A 23 14.03 15.85 18.95
N TYR A 24 13.74 14.68 19.51
CA TYR A 24 13.89 13.41 18.83
C TYR A 24 12.86 13.36 17.69
N ALA A 25 13.22 14.00 16.57
CA ALA A 25 12.43 14.02 15.35
C ALA A 25 12.39 12.61 14.70
N GLU A 26 11.23 11.95 14.84
CA GLU A 26 10.52 11.21 13.78
C GLU A 26 11.22 10.07 12.97
N SER A 27 11.92 9.14 13.63
CA SER A 27 12.42 7.91 12.98
C SER A 27 11.52 6.66 13.10
N SER A 28 10.44 6.69 13.88
CA SER A 28 9.66 5.47 14.14
C SER A 28 8.76 5.06 12.96
N ASN A 29 8.69 3.75 12.73
CA ASN A 29 7.69 3.11 11.86
C ASN A 29 6.31 3.27 12.52
N PRO A 30 5.31 3.92 11.87
CA PRO A 30 3.99 4.13 12.48
C PRO A 30 3.22 2.83 12.73
N ALA A 31 3.55 1.76 12.00
CA ALA A 31 2.93 0.44 12.14
C ALA A 31 3.67 -0.45 13.16
N LYS A 32 4.68 0.07 13.88
CA LYS A 32 5.47 -0.71 14.83
C LYS A 32 4.57 -1.32 15.91
N GLY A 33 4.71 -2.63 16.12
CA GLY A 33 3.96 -3.38 17.14
C GLY A 33 2.53 -3.73 16.74
N LEU A 34 2.04 -3.31 15.56
CA LEU A 34 0.75 -3.78 15.05
C LEU A 34 0.90 -5.22 14.54
N VAL A 35 0.11 -6.13 15.11
CA VAL A 35 0.02 -7.54 14.70
C VAL A 35 -1.34 -7.76 14.06
N LEU A 36 -1.35 -8.38 12.88
CA LEU A 36 -2.58 -8.77 12.20
C LEU A 36 -3.03 -10.15 12.68
N ASP A 37 -4.34 -10.38 12.76
CA ASP A 37 -4.93 -11.68 13.07
C ASP A 37 -4.80 -12.60 11.84
N ILE A 38 -3.68 -13.34 11.79
CA ILE A 38 -3.35 -14.23 10.67
C ILE A 38 -4.37 -15.37 10.52
N PRO A 39 -4.81 -16.07 11.57
CA PRO A 39 -5.86 -17.09 11.45
C PRO A 39 -7.16 -16.56 10.82
N ALA A 40 -7.63 -15.39 11.24
CA ALA A 40 -8.81 -14.77 10.63
C ALA A 40 -8.57 -14.43 9.15
N LEU A 41 -7.40 -13.88 8.81
CA LEU A 41 -7.05 -13.58 7.41
C LEU A 41 -6.94 -14.85 6.56
N ARG A 42 -6.42 -15.97 7.11
CA ARG A 42 -6.33 -17.26 6.42
C ARG A 42 -7.71 -17.81 6.10
N LYS A 43 -8.65 -17.72 7.05
CA LYS A 43 -10.05 -18.09 6.86
C LYS A 43 -10.71 -17.24 5.78
N VAL A 44 -10.44 -15.93 5.77
CA VAL A 44 -11.03 -14.99 4.80
C VAL A 44 -10.59 -15.27 3.38
N ILE A 45 -9.32 -15.63 3.14
CA ILE A 45 -8.85 -15.93 1.78
C ILE A 45 -9.38 -17.28 1.30
N GLY A 46 -9.50 -18.28 2.17
CA GLY A 46 -9.83 -19.65 1.76
C GLY A 46 -8.76 -20.27 0.86
N ASP A 47 -9.11 -21.36 0.18
CA ASP A 47 -8.20 -22.12 -0.68
C ASP A 47 -8.40 -21.78 -2.16
N PRO A 48 -7.36 -21.92 -3.00
CA PRO A 48 -7.54 -21.79 -4.44
C PRO A 48 -8.47 -22.90 -4.97
N PRO A 49 -9.13 -22.67 -6.12
CA PRO A 49 -9.86 -23.72 -6.82
C PRO A 49 -9.03 -24.98 -7.03
N GLU A 50 -9.61 -26.13 -6.72
CA GLU A 50 -8.98 -27.44 -6.95
C GLU A 50 -8.76 -27.72 -8.44
N ILE A 51 -7.73 -28.51 -8.74
CA ILE A 51 -7.45 -28.98 -10.10
C ILE A 51 -8.63 -29.82 -10.59
N GLY A 52 -9.09 -29.56 -11.82
CA GLY A 52 -10.26 -30.23 -12.41
C GLY A 52 -11.62 -29.70 -11.94
N SER A 53 -11.66 -28.73 -11.02
CA SER A 53 -12.92 -28.17 -10.54
C SER A 53 -13.59 -27.24 -11.55
N LYS A 54 -14.93 -27.10 -11.47
CA LYS A 54 -15.69 -26.10 -12.25
C LYS A 54 -15.24 -24.67 -11.98
N SER A 55 -14.73 -24.39 -10.77
CA SER A 55 -14.23 -23.05 -10.43
C SER A 55 -12.90 -22.75 -11.12
N LEU A 56 -12.01 -23.73 -11.24
CA LEU A 56 -10.79 -23.58 -12.05
C LEU A 56 -11.12 -23.41 -13.52
N GLN A 57 -12.09 -24.18 -14.04
CA GLN A 57 -12.52 -24.01 -15.43
C GLN A 57 -13.03 -22.59 -15.70
N ARG A 58 -13.84 -22.04 -14.79
CA ARG A 58 -14.30 -20.64 -14.89
C ARG A 58 -13.15 -19.64 -14.90
N ASP A 59 -12.14 -19.84 -14.05
CA ASP A 59 -10.95 -18.98 -14.04
C ASP A 59 -10.27 -18.98 -15.42
N LEU A 60 -10.10 -20.16 -16.03
CA LEU A 60 -9.47 -20.33 -17.34
C LEU A 60 -10.31 -19.71 -18.45
N ASP A 61 -11.62 -19.92 -18.46
CA ASP A 61 -12.53 -19.34 -19.46
C ASP A 61 -12.45 -17.81 -19.46
N ILE A 62 -12.41 -17.20 -18.27
CA ILE A 62 -12.23 -15.74 -18.11
C ILE A 62 -10.87 -15.31 -18.66
N LEU A 63 -9.78 -16.03 -18.33
CA LEU A 63 -8.44 -15.67 -18.83
C LEU A 63 -8.33 -15.77 -20.34
N PHE A 64 -8.91 -16.80 -20.96
CA PHE A 64 -8.92 -16.96 -22.41
C PHE A 64 -9.78 -15.88 -23.08
N TRP A 65 -10.94 -15.55 -22.51
CA TRP A 65 -11.76 -14.46 -23.00
C TRP A 65 -11.00 -13.13 -22.94
N LEU A 66 -10.42 -12.79 -21.79
CA LEU A 66 -9.62 -11.58 -21.60
C LEU A 66 -8.45 -11.53 -22.59
N GLN A 67 -7.72 -12.63 -22.76
CA GLN A 67 -6.62 -12.71 -23.71
C GLN A 67 -7.07 -12.44 -25.14
N LYS A 68 -8.20 -13.02 -25.56
CA LYS A 68 -8.77 -12.83 -26.90
C LYS A 68 -9.32 -11.41 -27.10
N SER A 69 -9.83 -10.78 -26.06
CA SER A 69 -10.50 -9.47 -26.13
C SER A 69 -9.59 -8.27 -25.76
N ARG A 70 -8.31 -8.50 -25.45
CA ARG A 70 -7.35 -7.44 -25.12
C ARG A 70 -7.25 -6.43 -26.27
N ASN A 71 -7.25 -5.16 -25.92
CA ASN A 71 -6.93 -4.08 -26.84
C ASN A 71 -5.70 -3.29 -26.34
N PRO A 72 -5.00 -2.53 -27.21
CA PRO A 72 -3.78 -1.81 -26.85
C PRO A 72 -3.96 -0.82 -25.68
N SER A 73 -5.12 -0.15 -25.60
CA SER A 73 -5.40 0.80 -24.52
C SER A 73 -5.51 0.10 -23.16
N GLY A 74 -6.16 -1.07 -23.11
CA GLY A 74 -6.24 -1.89 -21.90
C GLY A 74 -4.87 -2.39 -21.45
N VAL A 75 -4.00 -2.78 -22.40
CA VAL A 75 -2.61 -3.17 -22.08
C VAL A 75 -1.84 -1.99 -21.51
N ARG A 76 -1.90 -0.80 -22.13
CA ARG A 76 -1.27 0.42 -21.59
C ARG A 76 -1.78 0.76 -20.18
N ASN A 77 -3.09 0.66 -19.95
CA ASN A 77 -3.64 0.85 -18.61
C ASN A 77 -3.09 -0.17 -17.61
N ALA A 78 -2.94 -1.45 -18.00
CA ALA A 78 -2.32 -2.46 -17.12
C ALA A 78 -0.87 -2.12 -16.77
N TRP A 79 -0.10 -1.52 -17.69
CA TRP A 79 1.27 -1.03 -17.43
C TRP A 79 1.32 0.08 -16.38
N THR A 80 0.31 0.96 -16.32
CA THR A 80 0.21 2.00 -15.27
C THR A 80 0.19 1.40 -13.86
N TYR A 81 -0.32 0.18 -13.73
CA TYR A 81 -0.38 -0.55 -12.46
C TYR A 81 0.70 -1.64 -12.36
N LEU A 82 1.76 -1.58 -13.16
CA LEU A 82 2.84 -2.55 -13.04
C LEU A 82 3.50 -2.45 -11.66
N ASP A 83 3.82 -1.22 -11.27
CA ASP A 83 4.55 -0.92 -10.05
C ASP A 83 3.60 -0.54 -8.92
N LYS A 84 3.78 -1.21 -7.77
CA LYS A 84 3.00 -1.00 -6.55
C LYS A 84 3.43 0.29 -5.83
N VAL A 85 3.17 1.44 -6.47
CA VAL A 85 3.58 2.77 -6.01
C VAL A 85 2.39 3.63 -5.63
N MET A 86 2.56 4.46 -4.59
CA MET A 86 1.48 5.32 -4.09
C MET A 86 1.05 6.41 -5.08
N THR A 87 1.95 6.85 -5.97
CA THR A 87 1.72 7.97 -6.90
C THR A 87 0.63 7.67 -7.93
N VAL A 88 0.30 6.40 -8.19
CA VAL A 88 -0.81 6.02 -9.07
C VAL A 88 -2.18 6.51 -8.56
N PHE A 89 -2.30 6.85 -7.28
CA PHE A 89 -3.51 7.40 -6.67
C PHE A 89 -3.59 8.93 -6.74
N GLU A 90 -2.54 9.63 -7.18
CA GLU A 90 -2.51 11.11 -7.23
C GLU A 90 -3.61 11.70 -8.12
N PRO A 91 -3.93 11.15 -9.32
CA PRO A 91 -5.05 11.64 -10.12
C PRO A 91 -6.41 11.48 -9.41
N ALA A 92 -6.61 10.36 -8.70
CA ALA A 92 -7.84 10.10 -7.95
C ALA A 92 -7.98 10.97 -6.71
N LEU A 93 -6.86 11.33 -6.07
CA LEU A 93 -6.82 12.28 -4.97
C LEU A 93 -7.03 13.72 -5.46
N GLY A 94 -6.50 14.03 -6.65
CA GLY A 94 -6.41 15.38 -7.19
C GLY A 94 -5.23 16.17 -6.62
N SER A 95 -4.15 15.50 -6.19
CA SER A 95 -3.01 16.13 -5.54
C SER A 95 -1.70 15.36 -5.70
N ASP A 96 -0.57 16.07 -5.70
CA ASP A 96 0.79 15.52 -5.69
C ASP A 96 1.21 15.18 -4.26
N PHE A 97 1.40 13.89 -3.96
CA PHE A 97 1.76 13.45 -2.63
C PHE A 97 3.09 14.04 -2.16
N SER A 98 4.06 14.25 -3.05
CA SER A 98 5.37 14.79 -2.68
C SER A 98 5.26 16.23 -2.17
N LYS A 99 4.30 16.99 -2.71
CA LYS A 99 4.07 18.40 -2.35
C LYS A 99 3.11 18.54 -1.19
N THR A 100 1.99 17.83 -1.19
CA THR A 100 0.92 18.08 -0.22
C THR A 100 0.93 17.11 0.95
N ALA A 101 1.44 15.89 0.74
CA ALA A 101 1.32 14.78 1.68
C ALA A 101 2.57 13.85 1.76
N PRO A 102 3.80 14.40 1.95
CA PRO A 102 5.03 13.63 1.91
C PRO A 102 5.15 12.59 3.03
N LYS A 103 4.61 12.85 4.23
CA LYS A 103 4.59 11.88 5.33
C LYS A 103 3.65 10.74 5.02
N ILE A 104 2.46 10.99 4.46
CA ILE A 104 1.56 9.93 3.97
C ILE A 104 2.27 9.06 2.94
N LYS A 105 2.89 9.66 1.91
CA LYS A 105 3.66 8.95 0.86
C LYS A 105 4.73 8.03 1.45
N LYS A 106 5.49 8.53 2.41
CA LYS A 106 6.64 7.84 3.00
C LYS A 106 6.24 6.76 4.01
N LYS A 107 5.20 7.00 4.82
CA LYS A 107 4.93 6.22 6.03
C LYS A 107 3.74 5.26 5.88
N LEU A 108 2.73 5.56 5.06
CA LEU A 108 1.60 4.65 4.80
C LEU A 108 2.06 3.26 4.28
N PRO A 109 3.06 3.15 3.38
CA PRO A 109 3.54 1.85 2.91
C PRO A 109 4.03 0.89 4.01
N GLN A 110 4.38 1.39 5.20
CA GLN A 110 4.75 0.55 6.33
C GLN A 110 3.59 -0.30 6.86
N PHE A 111 2.34 0.19 6.77
CA PHE A 111 1.16 -0.59 7.10
C PHE A 111 0.90 -1.67 6.04
N ILE A 112 1.07 -1.34 4.76
CA ILE A 112 0.92 -2.31 3.65
C ILE A 112 1.98 -3.40 3.74
N LYS A 113 3.19 -3.10 4.26
CA LYS A 113 4.24 -4.08 4.49
C LYS A 113 3.79 -5.22 5.43
N LEU A 114 2.96 -4.94 6.43
CA LEU A 114 2.39 -5.98 7.30
C LEU A 114 1.53 -6.96 6.49
N VAL A 115 0.68 -6.44 5.60
CA VAL A 115 -0.17 -7.27 4.72
C VAL A 115 0.67 -8.08 3.73
N ASN A 116 1.74 -7.48 3.18
CA ASN A 116 2.66 -8.19 2.30
C ASN A 116 3.30 -9.39 3.01
N ASN A 117 3.76 -9.23 4.25
CA ASN A 117 4.36 -10.31 5.02
C ASN A 117 3.38 -11.46 5.25
N VAL A 118 2.13 -11.17 5.64
CA VAL A 118 1.07 -12.18 5.81
C VAL A 118 0.78 -12.91 4.49
N LYS A 119 0.66 -12.15 3.39
CA LYS A 119 0.49 -12.71 2.04
C LYS A 119 1.64 -13.63 1.65
N ASP A 120 2.88 -13.27 1.97
CA ASP A 120 4.05 -14.09 1.64
C ASP A 120 4.06 -15.42 2.40
N THR A 121 3.61 -15.43 3.66
CA THR A 121 3.37 -16.67 4.42
C THR A 121 2.36 -17.57 3.70
N PHE A 122 1.16 -17.05 3.38
CA PHE A 122 0.12 -17.83 2.69
C PHE A 122 0.58 -18.32 1.31
N LYS A 123 1.31 -17.50 0.57
CA LYS A 123 1.81 -17.86 -0.76
C LYS A 123 2.85 -18.98 -0.70
N LYS A 124 3.70 -18.99 0.32
CA LYS A 124 4.66 -20.06 0.56
C LYS A 124 3.96 -21.37 0.93
N GLU A 125 2.94 -21.31 1.78
CA GLU A 125 2.16 -22.48 2.22
C GLU A 125 1.36 -23.12 1.07
N ILE A 126 0.72 -22.30 0.23
CA ILE A 126 -0.24 -22.79 -0.78
C ILE A 126 0.43 -23.19 -2.09
N GLY A 127 1.51 -22.51 -2.51
CA GLY A 127 2.35 -23.03 -3.58
C GLY A 127 1.74 -23.08 -5.01
N ARG A 128 0.56 -22.48 -5.26
CA ARG A 128 -0.13 -22.54 -6.56
C ARG A 128 0.72 -21.93 -7.68
N ASP A 129 0.89 -22.64 -8.80
CA ASP A 129 1.56 -22.09 -9.98
C ASP A 129 0.72 -21.03 -10.68
N ARG A 130 1.36 -20.14 -11.45
CA ARG A 130 0.69 -19.08 -12.21
C ARG A 130 0.02 -19.64 -13.47
N PRO A 131 -0.98 -18.93 -14.03
CA PRO A 131 -1.66 -19.39 -15.24
C PRO A 131 -0.70 -19.68 -16.40
N PHE A 132 0.22 -18.75 -16.70
CA PHE A 132 1.20 -18.91 -17.79
C PHE A 132 2.29 -19.98 -17.51
N VAL A 133 2.42 -20.43 -16.26
CA VAL A 133 3.33 -21.54 -15.91
C VAL A 133 2.63 -22.88 -16.13
N ALA A 134 1.37 -22.98 -15.69
CA ALA A 134 0.59 -24.21 -15.79
C ALA A 134 0.02 -24.44 -17.20
N TYR A 135 -0.23 -23.38 -17.97
CA TYR A 135 -0.89 -23.44 -19.27
C TYR A 135 -0.12 -22.60 -20.30
N SER A 136 0.57 -23.27 -21.22
CA SER A 136 1.39 -22.64 -22.27
C SER A 136 0.58 -21.78 -23.26
N THR A 137 -0.75 -21.98 -23.33
CA THR A 137 -1.66 -21.20 -24.17
C THR A 137 -2.02 -19.84 -23.57
N ILE A 138 -1.66 -19.59 -22.30
CA ILE A 138 -1.84 -18.28 -21.66
C ILE A 138 -0.58 -17.45 -21.91
N THR A 139 -0.74 -16.35 -22.65
CA THR A 139 0.35 -15.43 -23.02
C THR A 139 0.22 -14.13 -22.23
N PRO A 140 1.15 -13.84 -21.31
CA PRO A 140 1.11 -12.60 -20.54
C PRO A 140 1.33 -11.32 -21.37
N CYS A 141 0.68 -10.21 -21.00
CA CYS A 141 0.94 -8.88 -21.56
C CYS A 141 1.74 -7.92 -20.66
N LEU A 142 2.28 -8.44 -19.55
CA LEU A 142 3.21 -7.75 -18.66
C LEU A 142 4.42 -8.67 -18.40
N PRO A 143 5.55 -8.14 -17.87
CA PRO A 143 6.70 -8.95 -17.50
C PRO A 143 6.33 -10.13 -16.57
N LEU A 144 7.00 -11.26 -16.77
CA LEU A 144 6.74 -12.48 -16.01
C LEU A 144 7.17 -12.33 -14.55
N GLU A 145 6.38 -12.93 -13.66
CA GLU A 145 6.67 -12.99 -12.22
C GLU A 145 7.02 -14.42 -11.80
N HIS A 146 8.18 -14.63 -11.16
CA HIS A 146 8.67 -15.97 -10.82
C HIS A 146 8.19 -16.53 -9.46
N ASN A 147 7.40 -15.77 -8.71
CA ASN A 147 6.81 -16.24 -7.46
C ASN A 147 5.46 -16.96 -7.70
N LYS A 148 4.94 -17.70 -6.71
CA LYS A 148 3.66 -18.45 -6.77
C LYS A 148 2.44 -17.53 -7.00
N SER A 149 1.27 -18.07 -7.31
CA SER A 149 0.11 -17.28 -7.74
C SER A 149 -0.83 -16.86 -6.61
N TYR A 150 -1.11 -17.76 -5.66
CA TYR A 150 -2.19 -17.56 -4.68
C TYR A 150 -1.66 -17.17 -3.28
N PRO A 151 -2.30 -16.21 -2.57
CA PRO A 151 -3.19 -15.20 -3.12
C PRO A 151 -2.41 -14.14 -3.92
N SER A 152 -3.10 -13.34 -4.74
CA SER A 152 -2.44 -12.28 -5.52
C SER A 152 -1.92 -11.17 -4.61
N GLY A 153 -0.58 -11.07 -4.52
CA GLY A 153 0.09 -10.01 -3.76
C GLY A 153 -0.05 -8.62 -4.36
N HIS A 154 -0.40 -8.54 -5.65
CA HIS A 154 -0.67 -7.27 -6.31
C HIS A 154 -2.07 -6.77 -5.95
N ALA A 155 -3.07 -7.64 -6.04
CA ALA A 155 -4.43 -7.33 -5.62
C ALA A 155 -4.51 -6.95 -4.13
N SER A 156 -3.79 -7.67 -3.26
CA SER A 156 -3.75 -7.35 -1.83
C SER A 156 -3.13 -5.97 -1.57
N TRP A 157 -2.08 -5.60 -2.31
CA TRP A 157 -1.43 -4.30 -2.17
C TRP A 157 -2.36 -3.16 -2.60
N TYR A 158 -2.95 -3.23 -3.81
CA TYR A 158 -3.84 -2.18 -4.32
C TYR A 158 -5.11 -2.03 -3.48
N THR A 159 -5.66 -3.16 -3.03
CA THR A 159 -6.81 -3.12 -2.12
C THR A 159 -6.44 -2.49 -0.79
N THR A 160 -5.32 -2.88 -0.17
CA THR A 160 -4.90 -2.29 1.10
C THR A 160 -4.64 -0.78 0.95
N ALA A 161 -3.86 -0.38 -0.07
CA ALA A 161 -3.52 1.01 -0.33
C ALA A 161 -4.78 1.87 -0.53
N SER A 162 -5.69 1.44 -1.40
CA SER A 162 -6.93 2.18 -1.69
C SER A 162 -7.84 2.31 -0.47
N TYR A 163 -7.99 1.26 0.35
CA TYR A 163 -8.81 1.32 1.57
C TYR A 163 -8.21 2.24 2.63
N LEU A 164 -6.89 2.19 2.85
CA LEU A 164 -6.20 3.08 3.79
C LEU A 164 -6.23 4.54 3.34
N LEU A 165 -6.04 4.81 2.04
CA LEU A 165 -6.19 6.15 1.48
C LEU A 165 -7.64 6.63 1.57
N ALA A 166 -8.62 5.78 1.28
CA ALA A 166 -10.04 6.13 1.38
C ALA A 166 -10.51 6.38 2.82
N ASP A 167 -9.80 5.85 3.83
CA ASP A 167 -10.02 6.18 5.24
C ASP A 167 -9.38 7.52 5.64
N LEU A 168 -8.24 7.88 5.04
CA LEU A 168 -7.61 9.20 5.21
C LEU A 168 -8.34 10.33 4.47
N PHE A 169 -8.89 10.03 3.30
CA PHE A 169 -9.51 10.96 2.37
C PHE A 169 -10.95 10.55 2.04
N PRO A 170 -11.88 10.61 3.01
CA PRO A 170 -13.25 10.18 2.78
C PRO A 170 -13.94 10.93 1.63
N GLN A 171 -13.56 12.18 1.37
CA GLN A 171 -14.07 13.01 0.25
C GLN A 171 -13.63 12.50 -1.14
N ARG A 172 -12.58 11.68 -1.20
CA ARG A 172 -12.05 11.05 -2.42
C ARG A 172 -12.19 9.53 -2.39
N ARG A 173 -13.03 9.00 -1.50
CA ARG A 173 -13.18 7.56 -1.27
C ARG A 173 -13.44 6.77 -2.55
N GLU A 174 -14.48 7.11 -3.30
CA GLU A 174 -14.86 6.37 -4.50
C GLU A 174 -13.78 6.36 -5.60
N PRO A 175 -13.19 7.49 -6.03
CA PRO A 175 -12.12 7.45 -7.02
C PRO A 175 -10.88 6.68 -6.52
N LEU A 176 -10.52 6.78 -5.24
CA LEU A 176 -9.41 6.01 -4.67
C LEU A 176 -9.68 4.50 -4.68
N LEU A 177 -10.89 4.07 -4.31
CA LEU A 177 -11.29 2.66 -4.38
C LEU A 177 -11.36 2.17 -5.84
N LEU A 178 -11.77 3.03 -6.78
CA LEU A 178 -11.75 2.71 -8.21
C LEU A 178 -10.33 2.50 -8.73
N THR A 179 -9.37 3.36 -8.40
CA THR A 179 -7.95 3.16 -8.73
C THR A 179 -7.42 1.85 -8.16
N GLY A 180 -7.81 1.50 -6.92
CA GLY A 180 -7.51 0.21 -6.32
C GLY A 180 -8.04 -0.97 -7.15
N ARG A 181 -9.30 -0.90 -7.61
CA ARG A 181 -9.92 -1.92 -8.47
C ARG A 181 -9.22 -2.05 -9.83
N GLN A 182 -8.78 -0.95 -10.42
CA GLN A 182 -8.01 -0.97 -11.67
C GLN A 182 -6.68 -1.73 -11.51
N GLY A 183 -5.94 -1.46 -10.44
CA GLY A 183 -4.70 -2.19 -10.15
C GLY A 183 -4.92 -3.68 -9.85
N VAL A 184 -6.02 -4.03 -9.15
CA VAL A 184 -6.45 -5.42 -8.92
C VAL A 184 -6.72 -6.13 -10.25
N TYR A 185 -7.45 -5.49 -11.17
CA TYR A 185 -7.89 -6.06 -12.45
C TYR A 185 -6.76 -6.18 -13.51
N ALA A 186 -5.71 -5.37 -13.42
CA ALA A 186 -4.59 -5.41 -14.37
C ALA A 186 -3.93 -6.80 -14.49
N ARG A 187 -3.92 -7.58 -13.41
CA ARG A 187 -3.25 -8.89 -13.37
C ARG A 187 -3.99 -10.00 -14.10
N PRO A 188 -5.29 -10.27 -13.86
CA PRO A 188 -6.03 -11.25 -14.65
C PRO A 188 -6.21 -10.76 -16.09
N PHE A 189 -6.37 -9.45 -16.31
CA PHE A 189 -6.40 -8.88 -17.65
C PHE A 189 -5.18 -9.30 -18.47
N CYS A 190 -3.97 -9.22 -17.88
CA CYS A 190 -2.74 -9.66 -18.53
C CYS A 190 -2.36 -11.13 -18.30
N GLY A 191 -3.19 -11.98 -17.69
CA GLY A 191 -2.91 -13.42 -17.56
C GLY A 191 -1.86 -13.79 -16.52
N LEU A 192 -1.52 -12.89 -15.59
CA LEU A 192 -0.49 -13.11 -14.56
C LEU A 192 -1.02 -13.88 -13.34
N HIS A 193 -2.33 -13.79 -13.11
CA HIS A 193 -3.04 -14.41 -11.99
C HIS A 193 -4.39 -14.93 -12.45
N TYR A 194 -4.87 -16.00 -11.83
CA TYR A 194 -6.25 -16.43 -11.99
C TYR A 194 -7.21 -15.41 -11.35
N PRO A 195 -8.45 -15.25 -11.86
CA PRO A 195 -9.47 -14.44 -11.21
C PRO A 195 -9.67 -14.79 -9.72
N SER A 196 -9.66 -16.08 -9.36
CA SER A 196 -9.72 -16.51 -7.95
C SER A 196 -8.53 -16.06 -7.08
N ASP A 197 -7.30 -16.00 -7.62
CA ASP A 197 -6.14 -15.48 -6.87
C ASP A 197 -6.32 -14.00 -6.54
N VAL A 198 -6.88 -13.27 -7.50
CA VAL A 198 -7.11 -11.83 -7.45
C VAL A 198 -8.20 -11.52 -6.45
N GLU A 199 -9.29 -12.28 -6.47
CA GLU A 199 -10.37 -12.18 -5.49
C GLU A 199 -9.88 -12.52 -4.08
N ALA A 200 -9.07 -13.57 -3.90
CA ALA A 200 -8.45 -13.86 -2.62
C ALA A 200 -7.51 -12.75 -2.14
N GLY A 201 -6.72 -12.17 -3.04
CA GLY A 201 -5.89 -11.00 -2.75
C GLY A 201 -6.71 -9.77 -2.36
N HIS A 202 -7.84 -9.53 -3.03
CA HIS A 202 -8.77 -8.46 -2.68
C HIS A 202 -9.36 -8.66 -1.28
N ARG A 203 -9.90 -9.85 -0.98
CA ARG A 203 -10.42 -10.21 0.35
C ARG A 203 -9.35 -10.03 1.45
N LEU A 204 -8.13 -10.48 1.19
CA LEU A 204 -6.99 -10.29 2.10
C LEU A 204 -6.72 -8.82 2.40
N GLY A 205 -6.55 -8.01 1.34
CA GLY A 205 -6.24 -6.59 1.47
C GLY A 205 -7.34 -5.83 2.19
N LYS A 206 -8.61 -6.12 1.88
CA LYS A 206 -9.78 -5.50 2.54
C LYS A 206 -9.82 -5.84 4.03
N ALA A 207 -9.74 -7.12 4.39
CA ALA A 207 -9.80 -7.56 5.78
C ALA A 207 -8.61 -7.05 6.60
N ALA A 208 -7.40 -7.08 6.04
CA ALA A 208 -6.22 -6.56 6.70
C ALA A 208 -6.27 -5.03 6.86
N ALA A 209 -6.75 -4.29 5.85
CA ALA A 209 -6.97 -2.85 5.96
C ALA A 209 -7.98 -2.53 7.07
N GLN A 210 -9.05 -3.32 7.24
CA GLN A 210 -10.00 -3.13 8.34
C GLN A 210 -9.36 -3.36 9.72
N GLN A 211 -8.49 -4.36 9.87
CA GLN A 211 -7.74 -4.56 11.11
C GLN A 211 -6.78 -3.39 11.37
N ILE A 212 -6.09 -2.90 10.34
CA ILE A 212 -5.22 -1.72 10.43
C ILE A 212 -6.04 -0.50 10.85
N ILE A 213 -7.16 -0.21 10.18
CA ILE A 213 -7.98 0.99 10.43
C ILE A 213 -8.50 1.04 11.87
N ARG A 214 -8.81 -0.11 12.47
CA ARG A 214 -9.26 -0.25 13.86
C ARG A 214 -8.13 -0.16 14.90
N SER A 215 -6.87 -0.14 14.47
CA SER A 215 -5.73 -0.16 15.38
C SER A 215 -5.41 1.21 15.99
N PRO A 216 -4.88 1.25 17.24
CA PRO A 216 -4.35 2.48 17.83
C PRO A 216 -3.23 3.13 17.00
N GLN A 217 -2.41 2.31 16.32
CA GLN A 217 -1.31 2.76 15.45
C GLN A 217 -1.84 3.58 14.28
N TRP A 218 -2.91 3.11 13.64
CA TRP A 218 -3.55 3.84 12.57
C TRP A 218 -4.23 5.12 13.07
N ALA A 219 -4.94 5.06 14.20
CA ALA A 219 -5.53 6.25 14.81
C ALA A 219 -4.46 7.33 15.09
N LYS A 220 -3.33 6.95 15.70
CA LYS A 220 -2.18 7.85 15.93
C LYS A 220 -1.61 8.40 14.63
N PHE A 221 -1.44 7.55 13.61
CA PHE A 221 -0.94 7.97 12.31
C PHE A 221 -1.87 8.99 11.65
N LYS A 222 -3.20 8.73 11.63
CA LYS A 222 -4.22 9.66 11.12
C LYS A 222 -4.14 11.02 11.78
N SER A 223 -4.08 11.07 13.11
CA SER A 223 -3.95 12.34 13.84
C SER A 223 -2.66 13.08 13.45
N SER A 224 -1.57 12.35 13.22
CA SER A 224 -0.27 12.93 12.87
C SER A 224 -0.15 13.48 11.44
N VAL A 225 -1.13 13.22 10.56
CA VAL A 225 -1.12 13.65 9.14
C VAL A 225 -2.30 14.54 8.78
N GLN A 226 -3.09 15.02 9.75
CA GLN A 226 -4.28 15.85 9.48
C GLN A 226 -3.98 17.10 8.65
N GLN A 227 -2.83 17.74 8.86
CA GLN A 227 -2.44 18.91 8.06
C GLN A 227 -2.10 18.54 6.61
N GLU A 228 -1.50 17.36 6.37
CA GLU A 228 -1.29 16.86 5.01
C GLU A 228 -2.61 16.51 4.32
N VAL A 229 -3.55 15.92 5.07
CA VAL A 229 -4.89 15.63 4.55
C VAL A 229 -5.57 16.92 4.10
N LYS A 230 -5.57 17.96 4.93
CA LYS A 230 -6.13 19.28 4.57
C LYS A 230 -5.46 19.87 3.34
N ARG A 231 -4.11 19.86 3.28
CA ARG A 231 -3.37 20.39 2.12
C ARG A 231 -3.67 19.64 0.82
N ALA A 232 -3.78 18.31 0.88
CA ALA A 232 -4.03 17.49 -0.31
C ALA A 232 -5.47 17.60 -0.84
N LEU A 233 -6.41 18.09 -0.01
CA LEU A 233 -7.79 18.36 -0.45
C LEU A 233 -7.96 19.79 -0.97
N ASN A 234 -6.99 20.67 -0.79
CA ASN A 234 -7.03 22.00 -1.35
C ASN A 234 -6.65 21.95 -2.84
N PRO A 235 -7.55 22.37 -3.75
CA PRO A 235 -7.21 22.41 -5.17
C PRO A 235 -6.05 23.39 -5.40
N PRO A 236 -5.11 23.09 -6.32
CA PRO A 236 -4.05 24.02 -6.65
C PRO A 236 -4.64 25.33 -7.21
N PRO A 237 -4.02 26.50 -6.92
CA PRO A 237 -4.54 27.81 -7.35
C PRO A 237 -4.76 27.93 -8.87
N ALA A 238 -4.03 27.16 -9.67
CA ALA A 238 -4.12 27.14 -11.14
C ALA A 238 -5.31 26.32 -11.69
N GLY A 239 -6.20 25.80 -10.83
CA GLY A 239 -7.25 24.87 -11.21
C GLY A 239 -6.73 23.43 -11.33
N LEU A 240 -7.65 22.45 -11.36
CA LEU A 240 -7.29 21.05 -11.57
C LEU A 240 -6.61 20.90 -12.94
N PRO A 241 -5.47 20.19 -13.05
CA PRO A 241 -4.91 19.88 -14.35
C PRO A 241 -5.96 19.16 -15.19
N LEU A 242 -6.21 19.66 -16.41
CA LEU A 242 -7.10 19.00 -17.35
C LEU A 242 -6.51 17.61 -17.62
N ILE A 243 -7.29 16.57 -17.30
CA ILE A 243 -6.95 15.20 -17.66
C ILE A 243 -7.20 15.10 -19.17
N ASN A 244 -6.15 15.25 -19.96
CA ASN A 244 -6.20 14.91 -21.38
C ASN A 244 -6.21 13.38 -21.47
N TYR A 245 -7.34 12.82 -21.86
CA TYR A 245 -7.52 11.41 -22.18
C TYR A 245 -7.01 11.10 -23.58
#